data_AF-A0A2V6SKF8-F1
#
_entry.id   AF-A0A2V6SKF8-F1
#
_cell.length_a   1.000
_cell.length_b   1.000
_cell.length_c   1.000
_cell.angle_alpha   90.00
_cell.angle_beta   90.00
_cell.angle_gamma   90.00
#
_symmetry.space_group_name_H-M   'P 1'
#
loop_
_entity.id
_entity.type
_entity.pdbx_description
1 polymer ?
#
loop_
_entity_poly.entity_id
_entity_poly.type
_entity_poly.pdbx_seq_one_letter_code
_entity_poly.pdbx_strand_id
1 'polypeptide(L)' 'VSAAAATTTLRVGTNVINNDLRHPVVLAREAATVDLLTDGRLELGLGAGYVRSEYDQAGLRFDRGSVRVERL' A
#
# COMPACT_ATOMS: atom_id res chain seq x y z
N VAL A 1 8.33 3.12 -8.86
CA VAL A 1 9.29 2.48 -9.81
C VAL A 1 10.67 3.16 -9.78
N SER A 2 10.78 4.49 -9.66
CA SER A 2 12.06 5.21 -9.74
C SER A 2 13.19 4.67 -8.84
N ALA A 3 12.90 4.36 -7.57
CA ALA A 3 13.88 3.75 -6.66
C ALA A 3 14.37 2.37 -7.15
N ALA A 4 13.46 1.56 -7.71
CA ALA A 4 13.80 0.27 -8.28
C ALA A 4 14.67 0.42 -9.54
N ALA A 5 14.43 1.44 -10.35
CA ALA A 5 15.19 1.70 -11.58
C ALA A 5 16.64 2.15 -11.30
N ALA A 6 16.90 2.73 -10.12
CA ALA A 6 18.25 3.10 -9.70
C ALA A 6 19.09 1.90 -9.22
N THR A 7 18.54 0.68 -9.21
CA THR A 7 19.19 -0.53 -8.68
C THR A 7 18.85 -1.74 -9.55
N THR A 8 19.70 -2.76 -9.58
CA THR A 8 19.44 -3.97 -10.37
C THR A 8 19.07 -5.19 -9.53
N THR A 9 19.40 -5.19 -8.24
CA THR A 9 19.23 -6.36 -7.35
C THR A 9 18.44 -6.08 -6.09
N LEU A 10 18.39 -4.82 -5.64
CA LEU A 10 17.72 -4.47 -4.39
C LEU A 10 16.21 -4.61 -4.50
N ARG A 11 15.57 -5.13 -3.45
CA ARG A 11 14.11 -5.14 -3.33
C ARG A 11 13.63 -3.76 -2.91
N VAL A 12 12.47 -3.35 -3.40
CA VAL A 12 11.83 -2.09 -3.02
C VAL A 12 10.42 -2.37 -2.53
N GLY A 13 9.99 -1.66 -1.50
CA GLY A 13 8.69 -1.91 -0.91
C GLY A 13 8.01 -0.70 -0.33
N THR A 14 6.78 -0.92 0.10
CA THR A 14 5.95 0.08 0.79
C THR A 14 5.99 -0.17 2.29
N ASN A 15 6.03 0.91 3.09
CA ASN A 15 6.11 0.81 4.55
C ASN A 15 5.09 1.72 5.26
N VAL A 16 3.79 1.43 5.27
CA VAL A 16 3.02 0.44 4.49
C VAL A 16 1.89 1.19 3.78
N ILE A 17 1.24 0.59 2.77
CA ILE A 17 0.03 1.19 2.18
C ILE A 17 -1.13 1.04 3.16
N ASN A 18 -1.87 2.13 3.38
CA ASN A 18 -3.12 2.11 4.13
C ASN A 18 -4.23 1.48 3.29
N ASN A 19 -4.72 0.30 3.69
CA ASN A 19 -5.71 -0.49 2.95
C ASN A 19 -7.06 0.23 2.78
N ASP A 20 -7.45 1.08 3.73
CA ASP A 20 -8.74 1.78 3.67
C ASP A 20 -8.76 2.93 2.65
N LEU A 21 -7.59 3.39 2.17
CA LEU A 21 -7.49 4.56 1.28
C LEU A 21 -7.46 4.20 -0.22
N ARG A 22 -7.42 2.92 -0.58
CA ARG A 22 -7.35 2.48 -1.98
C ARG A 22 -8.33 1.35 -2.23
N HIS A 23 -9.02 1.43 -3.37
CA HIS A 23 -9.86 0.30 -3.80
C HIS A 23 -8.97 -0.93 -4.04
N PRO A 24 -9.29 -2.11 -3.48
CA PRO A 24 -8.38 -3.27 -3.48
C PRO A 24 -8.04 -3.76 -4.88
N VAL A 25 -9.00 -3.74 -5.81
CA VAL A 25 -8.76 -4.12 -7.21
C VAL A 25 -7.80 -3.16 -7.93
N VAL A 26 -7.85 -1.86 -7.60
CA VAL A 26 -6.93 -0.87 -8.17
C VAL A 26 -5.54 -1.09 -7.61
N LEU A 27 -5.42 -1.27 -6.29
CA LEU A 27 -4.16 -1.57 -5.63
C LEU A 27 -3.52 -2.85 -6.17
N ALA A 28 -4.30 -3.92 -6.38
CA ALA A 28 -3.82 -5.16 -6.96
C ALA A 28 -3.25 -4.96 -8.38
N ARG A 29 -3.93 -4.18 -9.22
CA ARG A 29 -3.44 -3.84 -10.56
C ARG A 29 -2.16 -3.00 -10.51
N GLU A 30 -2.11 -2.01 -9.63
CA GLU A 30 -0.92 -1.16 -9.45
C GLU A 30 0.28 -1.99 -8.98
N ALA A 31 0.08 -2.85 -7.97
CA ALA A 31 1.10 -3.74 -7.44
C ALA A 31 1.61 -4.71 -8.52
N ALA A 32 0.72 -5.38 -9.25
CA ALA A 32 1.11 -6.27 -10.35
C ALA A 32 1.91 -5.54 -11.45
N THR A 33 1.53 -4.31 -11.79
CA THR A 33 2.26 -3.50 -12.76
C THR A 33 3.67 -3.17 -12.25
N VAL A 34 3.79 -2.76 -10.99
CA VAL A 34 5.11 -2.46 -10.39
C VAL A 34 5.96 -3.72 -10.26
N ASP A 35 5.36 -4.86 -9.91
CA ASP A 35 6.07 -6.13 -9.81
C ASP A 35 6.71 -6.52 -11.15
N LEU A 36 5.95 -6.43 -12.26
CA LEU A 36 6.46 -6.64 -13.61
C LEU A 36 7.56 -5.64 -13.99
N LEU A 37 7.39 -4.35 -13.69
CA LEU A 37 8.38 -3.31 -14.01
C LEU A 37 9.65 -3.40 -13.17
N THR A 38 9.65 -4.20 -12.11
CA THR A 38 10.79 -4.37 -11.20
C THR A 38 11.39 -5.77 -11.24
N ASP A 39 10.96 -6.62 -12.19
CA ASP A 39 11.35 -8.03 -12.29
C ASP A 39 11.14 -8.79 -10.97
N GLY A 40 9.98 -8.64 -10.33
CA GLY A 40 9.62 -9.38 -9.11
C GLY A 40 10.26 -8.83 -7.83
N ARG A 41 10.85 -7.63 -7.87
CA ARG A 41 11.55 -7.02 -6.73
C ARG A 41 10.65 -6.19 -5.83
N LEU A 42 9.34 -6.20 -6.05
CA LEU A 42 8.38 -5.50 -5.20
C LEU A 42 8.14 -6.26 -3.87
N GLU A 43 8.16 -5.51 -2.77
CA GLU A 43 7.64 -5.91 -1.46
C GLU A 43 6.41 -5.08 -1.12
N LEU A 44 5.22 -5.68 -1.23
CA LEU A 44 3.97 -4.99 -0.94
C LEU A 44 3.64 -5.06 0.55
N GLY A 45 4.01 -4.01 1.29
CA GLY A 45 3.58 -3.81 2.67
C GLY A 45 2.20 -3.18 2.75
N LEU A 46 1.29 -3.81 3.49
CA LEU A 46 -0.08 -3.35 3.78
C LEU A 46 -0.26 -3.05 5.27
N GLY A 47 -1.11 -2.10 5.59
CA GLY A 47 -1.48 -1.80 6.97
C GLY A 47 -2.86 -1.15 7.10
N ALA A 48 -3.39 -1.21 8.32
CA ALA A 48 -4.73 -0.75 8.66
C ALA A 48 -4.87 0.78 8.79
N GLY A 49 -3.82 1.52 8.42
CA GLY A 49 -3.67 2.95 8.69
C GLY A 49 -3.53 3.27 10.18
N TYR A 50 -3.10 4.48 10.52
CA TYR A 50 -3.11 4.96 11.92
C TYR A 50 -3.29 6.47 12.05
N VAL A 51 -3.17 7.21 10.94
CA VAL A 51 -3.24 8.67 10.91
C VAL A 51 -4.68 9.10 10.70
N ARG A 52 -5.35 9.56 11.76
CA ARG A 52 -6.77 9.99 11.71
C ARG A 52 -7.02 11.07 10.66
N SER A 53 -6.14 12.06 10.54
CA SER A 53 -6.35 13.18 9.62
C SER A 53 -6.40 12.77 8.15
N GLU A 54 -5.80 11.64 7.76
CA GLU A 54 -5.94 11.09 6.40
C GLU A 54 -7.36 10.57 6.14
N TYR A 55 -7.96 9.95 7.15
CA TYR A 55 -9.35 9.47 7.08
C TYR A 55 -10.32 10.63 7.02
N ASP A 56 -10.12 11.65 7.86
CA ASP A 56 -10.95 12.85 7.87
C ASP A 56 -10.91 13.55 6.49
N GLN A 57 -9.72 13.69 5.89
CA GLN A 57 -9.54 14.25 4.55
C GLN A 57 -10.17 13.40 3.44
N ALA A 58 -10.12 12.07 3.58
CA ALA A 58 -10.73 11.14 2.64
C ALA A 58 -12.26 11.00 2.84
N GLY A 59 -12.84 11.65 3.85
CA GLY A 59 -14.25 11.48 4.20
C GLY A 59 -14.61 10.09 4.72
N LEU A 60 -13.62 9.35 5.24
CA LEU A 60 -13.77 8.00 5.76
C LEU A 60 -13.88 8.00 7.28
N ARG A 61 -14.59 6.99 7.81
CA ARG A 61 -14.66 6.78 9.25
C ARG A 61 -13.36 6.19 9.78
N PHE A 62 -12.77 6.83 10.78
CA PHE A 62 -11.65 6.27 11.54
C PHE A 62 -12.14 5.30 12.61
N ASP A 63 -12.33 4.04 12.23
CA ASP A 63 -12.82 2.97 13.11
C ASP A 63 -11.80 2.54 14.18
N ARG A 64 -12.27 1.76 15.16
CA ARG A 64 -11.41 1.12 16.16
C ARG A 64 -10.33 0.29 15.47
N GLY A 65 -9.13 0.25 16.06
CA GLY A 65 -7.98 -0.45 15.48
C GLY A 65 -8.27 -1.91 15.11
N SER A 66 -9.01 -2.64 15.94
CA SER A 66 -9.38 -4.04 15.67
C SER A 66 -10.19 -4.21 14.39
N VAL A 67 -11.13 -3.30 14.12
CA VAL A 67 -11.99 -3.34 12.92
C VAL A 67 -11.17 -3.05 11.67
N ARG A 68 -10.24 -2.10 11.75
CA ARG A 68 -9.37 -1.75 10.61
C ARG A 68 -8.35 -2.85 10.31
N VAL A 69 -7.86 -3.55 11.34
CA VAL A 69 -6.98 -4.73 11.17
C VAL A 69 -7.73 -5.90 10.53
N GLU A 70 -9.00 -6.13 10.86
CA GLU A 70 -9.82 -7.20 10.28
C GLU A 70 -10.08 -7.02 8.77
N ARG A 71 -9.92 -5.79 8.24
CA ARG A 71 -10.07 -5.51 6.80
C ARG A 71 -8.82 -5.83 5.96
N LEU A 72 -7.68 -6.10 6.61
CA LEU A 72 -6.44 -6.49 5.93
C LEU A 72 -6.51 -7.94 5.47
#